data_AF-A0A7K7BJU5-F1
#
_entry.id   AF-A0A7K7BJU5-F1
#
_cell.length_a   1.000
_cell.length_b   1.000
_cell.length_c   1.000
_cell.angle_alpha   90.00
_cell.angle_beta   90.00
_cell.angle_gamma   90.00
#
_symmetry.space_group_name_H-M   'P 1'
#
loop_
_entity.id
_entity.type
_entity.pdbx_description
1 polymer ?
#
loop_
_entity_poly.entity_id
_entity_poly.type
_entity_poly.pdbx_seq_one_letter_code
_entity_poly.pdbx_strand_id
1 'polypeptide(L)'
;QGVDIRHNRDRKVRRKEPRSQDVYLRLLVKLYRFLARRTRAAFARVVLKRLFMSRSNRPPLALSRLVCALRVTRGARSRILRAGGSVLTLDQLAMASPKGRGTVLLSGEIQRHY
;
A
#
# COMPACT_ATOMS: atom_id res chain seq x y z
N GLN A 1 -25.53 -21.69 -32.04
CA GLN A 1 -24.84 -22.79 -31.32
C GLN A 1 -24.59 -22.32 -29.89
N GLY A 2 -24.97 -23.11 -28.89
CA GLY A 2 -24.68 -22.80 -27.48
C GLY A 2 -23.25 -23.20 -27.14
N VAL A 3 -22.49 -22.31 -26.51
CA VAL A 3 -21.13 -22.59 -26.05
C VAL A 3 -21.20 -23.01 -24.59
N ASP A 4 -20.91 -24.28 -24.31
CA ASP A 4 -20.87 -24.83 -22.95
C ASP A 4 -19.52 -24.49 -22.29
N ILE A 5 -19.44 -23.30 -21.68
CA ILE A 5 -18.28 -22.87 -20.88
C ILE A 5 -18.60 -23.07 -19.39
N ARG A 6 -17.63 -23.60 -18.64
CA ARG A 6 -17.71 -23.68 -17.18
C ARG A 6 -17.51 -22.30 -16.55
N HIS A 7 -18.58 -21.67 -16.07
CA HIS A 7 -18.59 -20.31 -15.49
C HIS A 7 -18.22 -20.23 -13.99
N ASN A 8 -17.86 -21.36 -13.35
CA ASN A 8 -17.71 -21.44 -11.89
C ASN A 8 -16.56 -20.60 -11.30
N ARG A 9 -15.61 -20.14 -12.11
CA ARG A 9 -14.42 -19.38 -11.68
C ARG A 9 -14.29 -17.99 -12.32
N ASP A 10 -15.32 -17.52 -13.01
CA ASP A 10 -15.29 -16.22 -13.69
C ASP A 10 -15.23 -15.05 -12.70
N ARG A 11 -15.83 -15.25 -11.52
CA ARG A 11 -15.79 -14.26 -10.44
C ARG A 11 -14.40 -14.21 -9.80
N LYS A 12 -13.67 -13.13 -10.09
CA LYS A 12 -12.40 -12.83 -9.43
C LYS A 12 -12.62 -12.32 -8.01
N VAL A 13 -12.23 -13.12 -7.01
CA VAL A 13 -12.27 -12.73 -5.58
C VAL A 13 -11.12 -11.78 -5.27
N ARG A 14 -11.36 -10.48 -5.42
CA ARG A 14 -10.41 -9.42 -5.06
C ARG A 14 -11.14 -8.19 -4.53
N ARG A 15 -10.51 -7.48 -3.61
CA ARG A 15 -11.04 -6.21 -3.11
C ARG A 15 -10.85 -5.12 -4.15
N LYS A 16 -11.93 -4.38 -4.45
CA LYS A 16 -11.92 -3.20 -5.33
C LYS A 16 -11.81 -1.88 -4.56
N GLU A 17 -12.03 -1.93 -3.26
CA GLU A 17 -12.04 -0.80 -2.32
C GLU A 17 -11.67 -1.28 -0.91
N PRO A 18 -11.23 -0.38 0.00
CA PRO A 18 -10.98 -0.77 1.38
C PRO A 18 -12.30 -1.01 2.11
N ARG A 19 -12.38 -2.06 2.92
CA ARG A 19 -13.53 -2.31 3.82
C ARG A 19 -13.68 -1.24 4.92
N SER A 20 -12.59 -0.56 5.28
CA SER A 20 -12.58 0.44 6.35
C SER A 20 -13.33 1.72 5.94
N GLN A 21 -14.01 2.33 6.91
CA GLN A 21 -14.70 3.61 6.75
C GLN A 21 -13.81 4.82 7.07
N ASP A 22 -12.56 4.61 7.49
CA ASP A 22 -11.58 5.67 7.78
C ASP A 22 -11.42 6.65 6.60
N VAL A 23 -11.72 7.93 6.86
CA VAL A 23 -11.69 9.01 5.88
C VAL A 23 -10.28 9.20 5.30
N TYR A 24 -9.23 9.16 6.14
CA TYR A 24 -7.85 9.34 5.69
C TYR A 24 -7.41 8.22 4.74
N LEU A 25 -7.79 6.98 5.05
CA LEU A 25 -7.50 5.84 4.17
C LEU A 25 -8.22 5.99 2.82
N ARG A 26 -9.47 6.44 2.83
CA ARG A 26 -10.25 6.66 1.60
C ARG A 26 -9.67 7.78 0.74
N LEU A 27 -9.20 8.87 1.34
CA LEU A 27 -8.50 9.95 0.63
C LEU A 27 -7.21 9.45 -0.01
N LEU A 28 -6.42 8.67 0.74
CA LEU A 28 -5.18 8.11 0.23
C LEU A 28 -5.40 7.13 -0.93
N VAL A 29 -6.47 6.32 -0.84
CA VAL A 29 -6.91 5.46 -1.94
C VAL A 29 -7.26 6.26 -3.18
N LYS A 30 -7.97 7.39 -3.05
CA LYS A 30 -8.30 8.26 -4.18
C LYS A 30 -7.02 8.79 -4.86
N LEU A 31 -6.06 9.25 -4.07
CA LEU A 31 -4.76 9.72 -4.56
C LEU A 31 -4.01 8.62 -5.33
N TYR A 32 -3.78 7.47 -4.70
CA TYR A 32 -3.01 6.38 -5.33
C TYR A 32 -3.75 5.72 -6.49
N ARG A 33 -5.09 5.77 -6.54
CA ARG A 33 -5.88 5.34 -7.69
C ARG A 33 -5.72 6.29 -8.88
N PHE A 34 -5.67 7.59 -8.63
CA PHE A 34 -5.33 8.57 -9.67
C PHE A 34 -3.91 8.33 -10.20
N LEU A 35 -2.92 8.23 -9.31
CA LEU A 35 -1.52 8.00 -9.68
C LEU A 35 -1.35 6.68 -10.44
N ALA A 36 -1.90 5.56 -9.95
CA ALA A 36 -1.81 4.26 -10.59
C ALA A 36 -2.37 4.26 -12.03
N ARG A 37 -3.39 5.07 -12.30
CA ARG A 37 -3.97 5.23 -13.64
C ARG A 37 -3.10 6.13 -14.55
N ARG A 38 -2.51 7.20 -14.02
CA ARG A 38 -1.83 8.23 -14.82
C ARG A 38 -0.34 7.99 -15.03
N THR A 39 0.37 7.44 -14.05
CA THR A 39 1.85 7.34 -14.10
C THR A 39 2.37 6.04 -14.68
N ARG A 40 1.50 5.03 -14.93
CA ARG A 40 1.80 3.65 -15.39
C ARG A 40 2.82 2.86 -14.53
N ALA A 41 3.43 3.49 -13.53
CA ALA A 41 4.40 2.90 -12.63
C ALA A 41 3.80 1.72 -11.86
N ALA A 42 4.56 0.61 -11.77
CA ALA A 42 4.16 -0.56 -11.00
C ALA A 42 4.02 -0.24 -9.51
N PHE A 43 4.87 0.66 -8.99
CA PHE A 43 4.87 1.11 -7.59
C PHE A 43 3.49 1.54 -7.10
N ALA A 44 2.84 2.51 -7.77
CA ALA A 44 1.56 3.05 -7.34
C ALA A 44 0.44 1.99 -7.36
N ARG A 45 0.48 1.04 -8.31
CA ARG A 45 -0.46 -0.10 -8.36
C ARG A 45 -0.28 -1.03 -7.16
N VAL A 46 0.95 -1.31 -6.76
CA VAL A 46 1.25 -2.15 -5.58
C VAL A 46 0.81 -1.45 -4.30
N VAL A 47 1.10 -0.16 -4.14
CA VAL A 47 0.66 0.61 -2.97
C VAL A 47 -0.86 0.63 -2.89
N LEU A 48 -1.57 0.92 -3.99
CA LEU A 48 -3.04 0.91 -4.03
C LEU A 48 -3.61 -0.46 -3.63
N LYS A 49 -3.04 -1.56 -4.14
CA LYS A 49 -3.46 -2.91 -3.77
C LYS A 49 -3.29 -3.16 -2.27
N ARG A 50 -2.17 -2.71 -1.69
CA ARG A 50 -1.91 -2.82 -0.23
C ARG A 50 -2.89 -2.01 0.60
N LEU A 51 -3.30 -0.82 0.13
CA LEU A 51 -4.33 0.00 0.78
C LEU A 51 -5.72 -0.67 0.83
N PHE A 52 -5.98 -1.73 0.05
CA PHE A 52 -7.23 -2.50 0.13
C PHE A 52 -7.13 -3.74 1.04
N MET A 53 -5.92 -4.19 1.38
CA MET A 53 -5.70 -5.38 2.21
C MET A 53 -6.21 -5.17 3.64
N SER A 54 -6.67 -6.24 4.29
CA SER A 54 -7.02 -6.24 5.72
C SER A 54 -5.77 -6.03 6.57
N ARG A 55 -5.95 -5.64 7.84
CA ARG A 55 -4.83 -5.42 8.77
C ARG A 55 -3.92 -6.65 8.87
N SER A 56 -4.47 -7.84 9.03
CA SER A 56 -3.70 -9.10 9.10
C SER A 56 -2.92 -9.40 7.81
N ASN A 57 -3.43 -8.95 6.66
CA ASN A 57 -2.77 -9.12 5.36
C ASN A 57 -1.99 -7.88 4.93
N ARG A 58 -1.88 -6.85 5.79
CA ARG A 58 -1.13 -5.62 5.52
C ARG A 58 0.03 -5.56 6.51
N PRO A 59 1.07 -6.38 6.30
CA PRO A 59 2.25 -6.31 7.13
C PRO A 59 2.90 -4.92 6.97
N PRO A 60 3.64 -4.45 7.98
CA PRO A 60 4.26 -3.13 7.96
C PRO A 60 5.22 -2.98 6.77
N LEU A 61 5.15 -1.81 6.13
CA LEU A 61 6.04 -1.37 5.06
C LEU A 61 7.18 -0.56 5.71
N ALA A 62 8.42 -0.99 5.62
CA ALA A 62 9.58 -0.16 5.98
C ALA A 62 10.89 -0.64 5.33
N LEU A 63 11.62 0.29 4.67
CA LEU A 63 13.06 0.61 4.80
C LEU A 63 13.70 1.13 3.48
N SER A 64 14.10 2.41 3.50
CA SER A 64 15.46 2.91 3.19
C SER A 64 15.64 4.22 3.98
N ARG A 65 16.69 5.05 3.78
CA ARG A 65 17.03 6.28 4.56
C ARG A 65 15.84 7.21 4.91
N LEU A 66 14.73 7.08 4.19
CA LEU A 66 13.40 7.65 4.46
C LEU A 66 12.42 6.52 4.79
N VAL A 67 11.94 6.43 6.04
CA VAL A 67 10.93 5.43 6.41
C VAL A 67 9.54 5.99 6.12
N CYS A 68 8.83 5.41 5.15
CA CYS A 68 7.43 5.77 4.88
C CYS A 68 6.48 4.64 5.31
N ALA A 69 5.56 4.94 6.21
CA ALA A 69 4.57 3.98 6.71
C ALA A 69 3.25 4.66 7.09
N LEU A 70 2.16 3.89 7.08
CA LEU A 70 0.85 4.37 7.53
C LEU A 70 0.81 4.70 9.02
N ARG A 71 1.55 3.94 9.83
CA ARG A 71 1.70 4.14 11.27
C ARG A 71 3.12 3.77 11.66
N VAL A 72 3.77 4.65 12.42
CA VAL A 72 5.07 4.39 13.03
C VAL A 72 4.89 4.52 14.53
N THR A 73 5.38 3.54 15.29
CA THR A 73 5.32 3.59 16.76
C THR A 73 6.21 4.72 17.27
N ARG A 74 5.84 5.33 18.41
CA ARG A 74 6.59 6.46 18.97
C ARG A 74 8.07 6.13 19.20
N GLY A 75 8.36 4.93 19.71
CA GLY A 75 9.72 4.44 19.91
C GLY A 75 10.50 4.22 18.61
N ALA A 76 9.87 3.72 17.56
CA ALA A 76 10.52 3.61 16.24
C ALA A 76 10.80 5.00 15.65
N ARG A 77 9.84 5.93 15.75
CA ARG A 77 10.01 7.31 15.28
C ARG A 77 11.19 8.00 15.97
N SER A 78 11.29 7.90 17.30
CA SER A 78 12.41 8.46 18.06
C SER A 78 13.76 7.89 17.64
N ARG A 79 13.86 6.57 17.47
CA ARG A 79 15.10 5.91 17.02
C ARG A 79 15.53 6.35 15.62
N ILE A 80 14.57 6.46 14.69
CA ILE A 80 14.84 6.90 13.31
C ILE A 80 15.36 8.35 13.30
N LEU A 81 14.69 9.24 14.02
CA LEU A 81 15.09 10.65 14.10
C LEU A 81 16.47 10.81 14.76
N ARG A 82 16.75 10.05 15.83
CA ARG A 82 18.05 10.05 16.51
C ARG A 82 19.19 9.58 15.61
N ALA A 83 18.91 8.66 14.68
CA ALA A 83 19.87 8.20 13.68
C ALA A 83 20.03 9.15 12.48
N GLY A 84 19.41 10.34 12.51
CA GLY A 84 19.43 11.30 11.41
C GLY A 84 18.54 10.93 10.21
N GLY A 85 17.67 9.92 10.37
CA GLY A 85 16.69 9.54 9.35
C GLY A 85 15.41 10.38 9.44
N SER A 86 14.55 10.31 8.43
CA SER A 86 13.24 10.96 8.47
C SER A 86 12.10 9.97 8.23
N VAL A 87 10.93 10.34 8.76
CA VAL A 87 9.69 9.55 8.67
C VAL A 87 8.68 10.31 7.83
N LEU A 88 8.31 9.74 6.68
CA LEU A 88 7.36 10.34 5.74
C LEU A 88 6.00 9.64 5.80
N THR A 89 4.93 10.40 5.58
CA THR A 89 3.60 9.85 5.31
C THR A 89 3.47 9.45 3.84
N LEU A 90 2.46 8.65 3.49
CA LEU A 90 2.29 8.15 2.12
C LEU A 90 1.91 9.25 1.12
N ASP A 91 1.28 10.32 1.58
CA ASP A 91 0.99 11.54 0.82
C ASP A 91 2.27 12.35 0.56
N GLN A 92 3.13 12.54 1.57
CA GLN A 92 4.44 13.17 1.38
C GLN A 92 5.33 12.39 0.40
N LEU A 93 5.31 11.05 0.49
CA LEU A 93 6.02 10.20 -0.47
C LEU A 93 5.46 10.35 -1.89
N ALA A 94 4.14 10.50 -2.04
CA ALA A 94 3.52 10.69 -3.34
C ALA A 94 3.93 12.03 -3.98
N MET A 95 4.14 13.07 -3.19
CA MET A 95 4.68 14.35 -3.67
C MET A 95 6.16 14.24 -4.06
N ALA A 96 6.98 13.58 -3.23
CA ALA A 96 8.42 13.45 -3.47
C ALA A 96 8.76 12.50 -4.63
N SER A 97 8.04 11.37 -4.76
CA SER A 97 8.32 10.34 -5.76
C SER A 97 7.03 9.65 -6.23
N PRO A 98 6.23 10.32 -7.09
CA PRO A 98 4.94 9.78 -7.56
C PRO A 98 5.08 8.51 -8.41
N LYS A 99 6.26 8.28 -8.98
CA LYS A 99 6.60 7.06 -9.75
C LYS A 99 7.28 5.99 -8.89
N GLY A 100 7.68 6.29 -7.65
CA GLY A 100 8.44 5.37 -6.80
C GLY A 100 9.90 5.19 -7.22
N ARG A 101 10.52 6.20 -7.86
CA ARG A 101 11.95 6.15 -8.17
C ARG A 101 12.74 6.25 -6.87
N GLY A 102 13.73 5.38 -6.67
CA GLY A 102 14.56 5.35 -5.47
C GLY A 102 13.86 4.81 -4.21
N THR A 103 12.70 4.15 -4.35
CA THR A 103 11.98 3.55 -3.22
C THR A 103 12.06 2.03 -3.28
N VAL A 104 12.15 1.40 -2.11
CA VAL A 104 12.08 -0.06 -1.96
C VAL A 104 10.80 -0.39 -1.20
N LEU A 105 10.01 -1.29 -1.77
CA LEU A 105 8.75 -1.74 -1.17
C LEU A 105 9.00 -2.99 -0.33
N LEU A 106 8.93 -2.86 0.98
CA LEU A 106 9.18 -3.96 1.92
C LEU A 106 7.89 -4.44 2.58
N SER A 107 7.80 -5.72 2.91
CA SER A 107 6.65 -6.29 3.61
C SER A 107 7.16 -7.11 4.77
N GLY A 108 6.62 -6.88 5.97
CA GLY A 108 6.82 -7.81 7.08
C GLY A 108 6.18 -9.18 6.82
N GLU A 109 6.47 -10.13 7.70
CA GLU A 109 5.95 -11.49 7.63
C GLU A 109 4.42 -11.51 7.79
N ILE A 110 3.75 -12.31 6.96
CA ILE A 110 2.31 -12.55 7.07
C ILE A 110 2.12 -13.77 7.97
N GLN A 111 1.68 -13.56 9.21
CA GLN A 111 1.34 -14.65 10.11
C GLN A 111 0.07 -15.35 9.59
N ARG A 112 0.25 -16.52 8.95
CA ARG A 112 -0.83 -17.43 8.61
C ARG A 112 -1.15 -18.25 9.85
N HIS A 113 -2.20 -17.87 10.58
CA HIS A 113 -2.82 -18.82 11.51
C HIS A 113 -3.50 -19.91 10.66
N TYR A 114 -3.04 -21.15 10.83
CA TYR A 114 -3.70 -22.36 10.33
C TYR A 114 -4.84 -22.74 11.26
#